data_AF-A0A0F7Y174-F1
#
_entry.id   AF-A0A0F7Y174-F1
#
_cell.length_a   1.000
_cell.length_b   1.000
_cell.length_c   1.000
_cell.angle_alpha   90.00
_cell.angle_beta   90.00
_cell.angle_gamma   90.00
#
_symmetry.space_group_name_H-M   'P 1'
#
loop_
_entity.id
_entity.type
_entity.pdbx_description
1 polymer ?
#
loop_
_entity_poly.entity_id
_entity_poly.type
_entity_poly.pdbx_seq_one_letter_code
_entity_poly.pdbx_strand_id
1 'polypeptide(L)' 'MTDHERMSTLQSYVWTLELLGEALVQHDEVLECEHNPQLSFRNTAGIHQAIRIISRLASEQFGKLEVMKEEGVSTG' A
#
# COMPACT_ATOMS: atom_id res chain seq x y z
N MET A 1 -17.91 -4.81 -8.13
CA MET A 1 -16.94 -3.72 -8.39
C MET A 1 -16.63 -3.74 -9.87
N THR A 2 -16.90 -2.64 -10.55
CA THR A 2 -16.55 -2.43 -11.96
C THR A 2 -15.04 -2.27 -12.12
N ASP A 3 -14.53 -2.42 -13.34
CA ASP A 3 -13.11 -2.23 -13.62
C ASP A 3 -12.65 -0.80 -13.30
N HIS A 4 -13.52 0.20 -13.52
CA HIS A 4 -13.25 1.59 -13.16
C HIS A 4 -13.10 1.77 -11.63
N GLU A 5 -14.04 1.25 -10.84
CA GLU A 5 -13.95 1.29 -9.37
C GLU A 5 -12.70 0.57 -8.85
N ARG A 6 -12.31 -0.54 -9.50
CA ARG A 6 -11.08 -1.27 -9.18
C ARG A 6 -9.84 -0.43 -9.46
N MET A 7 -9.77 0.19 -10.63
CA MET A 7 -8.65 1.03 -11.03
C MET A 7 -8.50 2.23 -10.08
N SER A 8 -9.61 2.89 -9.73
CA SER A 8 -9.61 3.99 -8.75
C SER A 8 -9.15 3.53 -7.37
N THR A 9 -9.54 2.33 -6.95
CA THR A 9 -9.08 1.73 -5.69
C THR A 9 -7.58 1.45 -5.71
N LEU A 10 -7.07 0.86 -6.80
CA LEU A 10 -5.63 0.59 -6.98
C LEU A 10 -4.81 1.87 -7.01
N GLN A 11 -5.27 2.92 -7.70
CA GLN A 11 -4.64 4.24 -7.69
C GLN A 11 -4.54 4.80 -6.27
N SER A 12 -5.62 4.67 -5.49
CA SER A 12 -5.64 5.12 -4.09
C SER A 12 -4.64 4.34 -3.23
N TYR A 13 -4.51 3.03 -3.44
CA TYR A 13 -3.50 2.21 -2.75
C TYR A 13 -2.08 2.63 -3.11
N VAL A 14 -1.79 2.83 -4.40
CA VAL A 14 -0.46 3.27 -4.86
C VAL A 14 -0.10 4.62 -4.25
N TRP A 15 -0.99 5.60 -4.33
CA TRP A 15 -0.78 6.93 -3.73
C TRP A 15 -0.55 6.84 -2.21
N THR A 16 -1.31 5.99 -1.51
CA THR A 16 -1.13 5.83 -0.07
C THR A 16 0.21 5.16 0.26
N LEU A 17 0.66 4.20 -0.55
CA LEU A 17 1.97 3.57 -0.38
C LEU A 17 3.12 4.56 -0.59
N GLU A 18 3.01 5.45 -1.58
CA GLU A 18 3.96 6.53 -1.83
C GLU A 18 4.08 7.45 -0.61
N LEU A 19 2.97 7.98 -0.11
CA LEU A 19 2.94 8.85 1.08
C LEU A 19 3.51 8.17 2.34
N LEU A 20 3.20 6.88 2.54
CA LEU A 20 3.75 6.12 3.68
C LEU A 20 5.26 5.89 3.53
N GLY A 21 5.74 5.70 2.30
CA GLY A 21 7.17 5.61 1.99
C GLY A 21 7.90 6.94 2.27
N GLU A 22 7.33 8.06 1.83
CA GLU A 22 7.86 9.39 2.13
C GLU A 22 7.91 9.66 3.63
N ALA A 23 6.86 9.29 4.37
CA ALA A 23 6.81 9.43 5.81
C ALA A 23 7.90 8.64 6.53
N LEU A 24 8.28 7.45 6.03
CA LEU A 24 9.40 6.68 6.57
C LEU A 24 10.74 7.39 6.37
N VAL A 25 10.97 7.93 5.17
CA VAL A 25 12.23 8.64 4.84
C VAL A 25 12.35 9.92 5.68
N GLN A 26 11.28 10.70 5.77
CA GLN A 26 11.26 11.92 6.60
C GLN A 26 11.45 11.61 8.09
N HIS A 27 10.88 10.50 8.59
CA HIS A 27 11.10 10.10 9.99
C HIS A 27 12.54 9.68 10.27
N ASP A 28 13.24 9.08 9.29
CA ASP A 28 14.66 8.72 9.40
C ASP A 28 15.54 9.98 9.53
N GLU A 29 15.25 11.03 8.76
CA GLU A 29 15.94 12.33 8.86
C GLU A 29 15.68 13.04 10.20
N VAL A 30 14.48 12.91 10.76
CA VAL A 30 14.09 13.55 12.05
C VAL A 30 14.62 12.78 13.26
N LEU A 31 14.85 11.47 13.12
CA LEU A 31 15.37 10.59 14.16
C LEU A 31 16.78 10.97 14.64
N GLU A 32 17.58 11.62 13.80
CA GLU A 32 18.88 12.15 14.20
C GLU A 32 18.77 13.32 15.21
N CYS A 33 17.56 13.86 15.44
CA CYS A 33 17.30 15.03 16.29
C CYS A 33 16.37 14.75 17.50
N GLU A 34 15.70 13.59 17.58
CA GLU A 34 14.70 13.32 18.62
C GLU A 34 15.24 12.68 19.90
N HIS A 35 14.81 13.23 21.04
CA HIS A 35 15.15 12.77 22.39
C HIS A 35 14.30 11.57 22.88
N ASN A 36 13.46 10.94 22.03
CA ASN A 36 12.58 9.83 22.42
C ASN A 36 12.53 8.65 21.42
N PRO A 37 13.47 7.69 21.51
CA PRO A 37 13.62 6.61 20.54
C PRO A 37 12.45 5.62 20.50
N GLN A 38 11.66 5.48 21.58
CA GLN A 38 10.55 4.51 21.62
C GLN A 38 9.33 4.98 20.81
N LEU A 39 9.04 6.30 20.83
CA LEU A 39 7.94 6.85 20.06
C LEU A 39 8.23 6.74 18.56
N SER A 40 9.47 7.01 18.17
CA SER A 40 9.88 6.88 16.77
C SER A 40 9.85 5.43 16.27
N PHE A 41 10.34 4.46 17.06
CA PHE A 41 10.23 3.05 16.69
C PHE A 41 8.76 2.61 16.50
N ARG A 42 7.87 3.07 17.38
CA ARG A 42 6.43 2.78 17.30
C ARG A 42 5.80 3.39 16.04
N ASN A 43 6.19 4.62 15.67
CA ASN A 43 5.70 5.28 14.45
C ASN A 43 6.16 4.52 13.20
N THR A 44 7.44 4.21 13.09
CA THR A 44 8.02 3.42 11.98
C THR A 44 7.35 2.05 11.87
N ALA A 45 7.17 1.34 12.99
CA ALA A 45 6.48 0.05 13.00
C ALA A 45 5.02 0.16 12.54
N GLY A 46 4.31 1.22 12.95
CA GLY A 46 2.94 1.50 12.54
C GLY A 46 2.84 1.78 11.04
N ILE A 47 3.72 2.63 10.50
CA ILE A 47 3.77 2.93 9.07
C ILE A 47 4.10 1.67 8.25
N HIS A 48 5.09 0.89 8.69
CA HIS A 48 5.43 -0.39 8.06
C HIS A 48 4.24 -1.37 8.07
N GLN A 49 3.49 -1.45 9.16
CA GLN A 49 2.29 -2.29 9.22
C GLN A 49 1.21 -1.81 8.24
N ALA A 50 0.99 -0.49 8.11
CA ALA A 50 0.07 0.07 7.14
C ALA A 50 0.47 -0.27 5.70
N ILE A 51 1.76 -0.10 5.35
CA ILE A 51 2.32 -0.50 4.05
C ILE A 51 2.03 -1.97 3.77
N ARG A 52 2.30 -2.87 4.73
CA ARG A 52 2.05 -4.31 4.55
C ARG A 52 0.58 -4.63 4.26
N ILE A 53 -0.35 -3.97 4.95
CA ILE A 53 -1.79 -4.18 4.76
C ILE A 53 -2.22 -3.68 3.38
N ILE A 54 -1.82 -2.46 3.00
CA ILE A 54 -2.22 -1.86 1.72
C ILE A 54 -1.61 -2.63 0.55
N SER A 55 -0.35 -3.04 0.62
CA SER A 55 0.29 -3.88 -0.39
C SER A 55 -0.46 -5.20 -0.60
N ARG A 56 -0.89 -5.85 0.49
CA ARG A 56 -1.71 -7.06 0.41
C ARG A 56 -3.05 -6.77 -0.28
N LEU A 57 -3.75 -5.70 0.11
CA LEU A 57 -5.02 -5.32 -0.49
C LEU A 57 -4.87 -5.03 -1.99
N ALA A 58 -3.78 -4.37 -2.40
CA ALA A 58 -3.46 -4.13 -3.81
C ALA A 58 -3.24 -5.45 -4.55
N SER A 59 -2.42 -6.36 -4.01
CA SER A 59 -2.20 -7.70 -4.60
C SER A 59 -3.50 -8.49 -4.74
N GLU A 60 -4.40 -8.42 -3.77
CA GLU A 60 -5.73 -9.06 -3.85
C GLU A 60 -6.61 -8.45 -4.97
N GLN A 61 -6.47 -7.16 -5.27
CA GLN A 61 -7.16 -6.56 -6.42
C GLN A 61 -6.54 -6.98 -7.75
N PHE A 62 -5.22 -7.14 -7.83
CA PHE A 62 -4.54 -7.65 -9.03
C PHE A 62 -4.85 -9.13 -9.29
N GLY A 63 -4.86 -9.98 -8.27
CA GLY A 63 -5.18 -11.41 -8.44
C GLY A 63 -6.60 -11.63 -8.96
N LYS A 64 -7.56 -10.79 -8.54
CA LYS A 64 -8.93 -10.81 -9.09
C LYS A 64 -8.98 -10.39 -10.57
N LEU A 65 -8.05 -9.55 -11.02
CA LEU A 65 -7.95 -9.13 -12.42
C LEU A 65 -7.52 -10.30 -13.32
N GLU A 66 -6.55 -11.08 -12.88
CA GLU A 66 -6.07 -12.26 -13.62
C GLU A 66 -7.15 -13.34 -13.72
N VAL A 67 -7.87 -13.64 -12.63
CA VAL A 67 -8.98 -14.61 -12.63
C VAL A 67 -10.10 -14.18 -13.59
N MET A 68 -10.49 -12.90 -13.59
CA MET A 68 -11.53 -12.39 -14.50
C MET A 68 -11.09 -12.41 -15.97
N LYS A 69 -9.79 -12.22 -16.23
CA LYS A 69 -9.23 -12.30 -17.59
C LYS A 69 -9.21 -13.74 -18.11
N GLU A 70 -8.94 -14.73 -17.25
CA GLU A 70 -9.01 -16.15 -17.60
C GLU A 70 -10.45 -16.61 -17.86
N GLU A 71 -11.44 -16.15 -17.07
CA GLU A 71 -12.85 -16.48 -17.27
C GLU A 71 -13.46 -15.85 -18.54
N GLY A 72 -12.90 -14.73 -19.02
CA GLY A 72 -13.29 -14.09 -20.29
C GLY A 72 -12.72 -14.74 -21.56
N VAL A 73 -11.79 -15.70 -21.44
CA VAL A 73 -11.10 -16.37 -22.56
C VAL A 73 -11.70 -17.76 -22.89
N SER A 74 -12.82 -18.14 -22.27
CA SER A 74 -13.47 -19.44 -22.53
C SER A 74 -14.65 -19.43 -23.52
N THR A 75 -14.82 -18.38 -24.34
CA THR A 75 -15.75 -18.42 -25.49
C THR A 75 -15.08 -17.85 -26.73
N GLY A 76 -14.50 -18.76 -27.53
CA GLY A 76 -13.93 -18.50 -28.85
C GLY A 76 -13.37 -19.77 -29.45
#